data_AF-A0A2D3D7D4-F1
#
_entry.id   AF-A0A2D3D7D4-F1
#
_cell.length_a   1.000
_cell.length_b   1.000
_cell.length_c   1.000
_cell.angle_alpha   90.00
_cell.angle_beta   90.00
_cell.angle_gamma   90.00
#
_symmetry.space_group_name_H-M   'P 1'
#
loop_
_entity.id
_entity.type
_entity.pdbx_description
1 polymer ?
#
loop_
_entity_poly.entity_id
_entity_poly.type
_entity_poly.pdbx_seq_one_letter_code
_entity_poly.pdbx_strand_id
1 'polypeptide(L)'
;MNADVNRALAASDDYMQVLLAEKVRGVDGDATRGASVKAMADTAKRLGMYIVFGLPEMPDGGPIVDADGARKVYNSAAVAFPDGHTESFQKMHRAGQEEKVWSVPGNTPLIFEMPEFTGSDGGALKAGVSICRDGHFYPELGRYYAASGAELLIHPTATTGDPWYRESRIGSYTDRDGLAAVTANLWGRTVIRSMRTASRSTRSTRTATQSAPARRPRATTTWASDATRSVRRA
;
A
#
# COMPACT_ATOMS: atom_id res chain seq x y z
N MET A 1 -7.19 1.03 23.42
CA MET A 1 -6.84 -0.36 23.06
C MET A 1 -7.92 -1.25 23.68
N ASN A 2 -8.59 -2.07 22.88
CA ASN A 2 -9.81 -2.78 23.28
C ASN A 2 -9.46 -3.91 24.29
N ALA A 3 -10.10 -3.92 25.47
CA ALA A 3 -9.83 -4.89 26.53
C ALA A 3 -10.07 -6.34 26.06
N ASP A 4 -11.01 -6.54 25.14
CA ASP A 4 -11.32 -7.85 24.57
C ASP A 4 -10.21 -8.37 23.66
N VAL A 5 -9.62 -7.48 22.85
CA VAL A 5 -8.47 -7.80 22.01
C VAL A 5 -7.28 -8.22 22.88
N ASN A 6 -7.03 -7.50 23.97
CA ASN A 6 -5.94 -7.85 24.90
C ASN A 6 -6.17 -9.21 25.58
N ARG A 7 -7.42 -9.53 25.94
CA ARG A 7 -7.78 -10.84 26.49
C ARG A 7 -7.58 -11.96 25.46
N ALA A 8 -8.03 -11.76 24.22
CA ALA A 8 -7.86 -12.74 23.15
C ALA A 8 -6.37 -12.98 22.82
N LEU A 9 -5.57 -11.91 22.78
CA LEU A 9 -4.12 -12.01 22.58
C LEU A 9 -3.41 -12.74 23.71
N ALA A 10 -3.82 -12.51 24.96
CA ALA A 10 -3.22 -13.17 26.12
C ALA A 10 -3.59 -14.66 26.23
N ALA A 11 -4.67 -15.09 25.58
CA ALA A 11 -5.19 -16.46 25.63
C ALA A 11 -4.81 -17.31 24.40
N SER A 12 -4.01 -16.79 23.48
CA SER A 12 -3.67 -17.45 22.21
C SER A 12 -2.17 -17.52 22.01
N ASP A 13 -1.70 -18.66 21.50
CA ASP A 13 -0.31 -18.84 21.06
C ASP A 13 -0.06 -18.32 19.63
N ASP A 14 -1.12 -17.88 18.94
CA ASP A 14 -0.99 -17.27 17.61
C ASP A 14 -0.37 -15.87 17.67
N TYR A 15 0.26 -15.50 16.55
CA TYR A 15 0.64 -14.12 16.29
C TYR A 15 -0.57 -13.20 16.23
N MET A 16 -0.42 -11.99 16.78
CA MET A 16 -1.46 -10.95 16.80
C MET A 16 -2.09 -10.71 15.42
N GLN A 17 -1.31 -10.79 14.35
CA GLN A 17 -1.78 -10.60 12.98
C GLN A 17 -2.82 -11.64 12.57
N VAL A 18 -2.69 -12.89 13.03
CA VAL A 18 -3.65 -13.96 12.76
C VAL A 18 -4.96 -13.69 13.49
N LEU A 19 -4.88 -13.29 14.76
CA LEU A 19 -6.06 -13.01 15.59
C LEU A 19 -6.82 -11.75 15.15
N LEU A 20 -6.11 -10.76 14.62
CA LEU A 20 -6.69 -9.50 14.16
C LEU A 20 -6.96 -9.49 12.65
N ALA A 21 -6.78 -10.62 11.96
CA ALA A 21 -7.02 -10.70 10.54
C ALA A 21 -8.50 -10.47 10.24
N GLU A 22 -8.77 -9.61 9.26
CA GLU A 22 -10.13 -9.25 8.87
C GLU A 22 -10.42 -9.78 7.45
N LYS A 23 -11.68 -10.15 7.19
CA LYS A 23 -12.13 -10.39 5.82
C LYS A 23 -12.23 -9.04 5.09
N VAL A 24 -11.61 -8.95 3.92
CA VAL A 24 -11.45 -7.68 3.19
C VAL A 24 -12.41 -7.54 2.02
N ARG A 25 -12.38 -8.50 1.09
CA ARG A 25 -13.08 -8.39 -0.18
C ARG A 25 -14.59 -8.50 0.02
N GLY A 26 -15.35 -7.67 -0.68
CA GLY A 26 -16.80 -7.70 -0.64
C GLY A 26 -17.44 -6.52 -1.35
N VAL A 27 -18.72 -6.69 -1.70
CA VAL A 27 -19.56 -5.64 -2.27
C VAL A 27 -19.90 -4.57 -1.22
N ASP A 28 -20.45 -3.44 -1.67
CA ASP A 28 -21.00 -2.44 -0.76
C ASP A 28 -22.02 -3.07 0.21
N GLY A 29 -21.93 -2.69 1.49
CA GLY A 29 -22.75 -3.25 2.55
C GLY A 29 -22.45 -4.70 2.98
N ASP A 30 -21.42 -5.38 2.45
CA ASP A 30 -21.10 -6.76 2.86
C ASP A 30 -20.77 -6.84 4.36
N ALA A 31 -21.67 -7.48 5.12
CA ALA A 31 -21.60 -7.62 6.57
C ALA A 31 -20.53 -8.61 7.04
N THR A 32 -20.01 -9.46 6.14
CA THR A 32 -18.95 -10.43 6.46
C THR A 32 -17.57 -9.80 6.55
N ARG A 33 -17.40 -8.57 6.05
CA ARG A 33 -16.15 -7.81 6.13
C ARG A 33 -15.80 -7.45 7.58
N GLY A 34 -14.51 -7.26 7.85
CA GLY A 34 -14.00 -6.81 9.14
C GLY A 34 -14.51 -5.44 9.57
N ALA A 35 -14.36 -5.09 10.85
CA ALA A 35 -14.86 -3.82 11.37
C ALA A 35 -14.08 -2.64 10.78
N SER A 36 -12.76 -2.76 10.68
CA SER A 36 -11.89 -1.72 10.13
C SER A 36 -12.15 -1.55 8.63
N VAL A 37 -12.31 -2.65 7.90
CA VAL A 37 -12.64 -2.64 6.46
C VAL A 37 -13.97 -1.94 6.20
N LYS A 38 -15.03 -2.25 6.96
CA LYS A 38 -16.33 -1.57 6.83
C LYS A 38 -16.20 -0.06 7.08
N ALA A 39 -15.51 0.34 8.14
CA ALA A 39 -15.32 1.76 8.45
C ALA A 39 -14.59 2.52 7.33
N MET A 40 -13.59 1.88 6.70
CA MET A 40 -12.89 2.47 5.55
C MET A 40 -13.76 2.51 4.29
N ALA A 41 -14.55 1.46 4.03
CA ALA A 41 -15.51 1.42 2.92
C ALA A 41 -16.57 2.52 3.02
N ASP A 42 -17.19 2.67 4.20
CA ASP A 42 -18.19 3.72 4.47
C ASP A 42 -17.57 5.12 4.31
N THR A 43 -16.31 5.29 4.73
CA THR A 43 -15.59 6.56 4.60
C THR A 43 -15.23 6.86 3.14
N ALA A 44 -14.73 5.86 2.40
CA ALA A 44 -14.42 5.95 0.98
C ALA A 44 -15.66 6.37 0.19
N LYS A 45 -16.79 5.70 0.43
CA LYS A 45 -18.08 6.01 -0.20
C LYS A 45 -18.59 7.41 0.16
N ARG A 46 -18.61 7.75 1.45
CA ARG A 46 -19.10 9.06 1.93
C ARG A 46 -18.28 10.23 1.36
N LEU A 47 -16.99 10.04 1.13
CA LEU A 47 -16.09 11.09 0.65
C LEU A 47 -15.83 11.03 -0.86
N GLY A 48 -16.28 9.98 -1.56
CA GLY A 48 -15.98 9.76 -2.98
C GLY A 48 -14.48 9.55 -3.23
N MET A 49 -13.80 8.78 -2.37
CA MET A 49 -12.35 8.60 -2.42
C MET A 49 -11.94 7.13 -2.52
N TYR A 50 -10.78 6.87 -3.11
CA TYR A 50 -10.07 5.60 -2.99
C TYR A 50 -9.22 5.63 -1.72
N ILE A 51 -9.37 4.61 -0.86
CA ILE A 51 -8.57 4.48 0.37
C ILE A 51 -7.79 3.18 0.31
N VAL A 52 -6.47 3.27 0.34
CA VAL A 52 -5.57 2.11 0.35
C VAL A 52 -4.88 2.02 1.71
N PHE A 53 -5.01 0.88 2.38
CA PHE A 53 -4.48 0.68 3.73
C PHE A 53 -4.03 -0.76 3.97
N GLY A 54 -3.00 -0.93 4.80
CA GLY A 54 -2.41 -2.24 5.10
C GLY A 54 -3.07 -2.90 6.32
N LEU A 55 -3.32 -4.21 6.23
CA LEU A 55 -3.79 -5.04 7.34
C LEU A 55 -3.51 -6.54 7.09
N PRO A 56 -3.55 -7.39 8.13
CA PRO A 56 -3.68 -8.81 7.94
C PRO A 56 -5.07 -9.17 7.39
N GLU A 57 -5.11 -9.94 6.30
CA GLU A 57 -6.33 -10.39 5.64
C GLU A 57 -6.59 -11.86 5.95
N MET A 58 -7.80 -12.14 6.42
CA MET A 58 -8.26 -13.50 6.68
C MET A 58 -8.56 -14.22 5.35
N PRO A 59 -7.95 -15.39 5.07
CA PRO A 59 -8.32 -16.22 3.92
C PRO A 59 -9.77 -16.71 3.99
N ASP A 60 -10.37 -16.98 2.83
CA ASP A 60 -11.66 -17.65 2.78
C ASP A 60 -11.54 -19.05 3.40
N GLY A 61 -12.45 -19.38 4.31
CA GLY A 61 -12.40 -20.63 5.08
C GLY A 61 -11.56 -20.57 6.36
N GLY A 62 -10.92 -19.43 6.67
CA GLY A 62 -10.16 -19.23 7.90
C GLY A 62 -8.64 -19.24 7.68
N PRO A 63 -7.83 -19.20 8.76
CA PRO A 63 -6.39 -19.15 8.64
C PRO A 63 -5.82 -20.43 8.01
N ILE A 64 -4.77 -20.26 7.22
CA ILE A 64 -4.05 -21.35 6.58
C ILE A 64 -3.09 -21.96 7.60
N VAL A 65 -3.16 -23.28 7.80
CA VAL A 65 -2.26 -24.01 8.70
C VAL A 65 -1.09 -24.54 7.89
N ASP A 66 0.14 -24.21 8.31
CA ASP A 66 1.34 -24.74 7.65
C ASP A 66 1.71 -26.14 8.16
N ALA A 67 2.80 -26.71 7.63
CA ALA A 67 3.26 -28.05 7.97
C ALA A 67 3.65 -28.22 9.46
N ASP A 68 4.01 -27.12 10.13
CA ASP A 68 4.39 -27.09 11.54
C ASP A 68 3.18 -26.81 12.46
N GLY A 69 1.98 -26.70 11.87
CA GLY A 69 0.73 -26.42 12.60
C GLY A 69 0.51 -24.93 12.89
N ALA A 70 1.35 -24.04 12.39
CA ALA A 70 1.21 -22.61 12.62
C ALA A 70 0.10 -22.03 11.72
N ARG A 71 -0.82 -21.27 12.33
CA ARG A 71 -1.88 -20.54 11.63
C ARG A 71 -1.31 -19.29 10.96
N LYS A 72 -1.68 -19.07 9.70
CA LYS A 72 -1.19 -17.97 8.86
C LYS A 72 -2.31 -17.31 8.08
N VAL A 73 -2.09 -16.04 7.77
CA VAL A 73 -3.04 -15.16 7.06
C VAL A 73 -2.30 -14.43 5.94
N TYR A 74 -2.95 -13.56 5.19
CA TYR A 74 -2.26 -12.73 4.20
C TYR A 74 -1.82 -11.41 4.82
N ASN A 75 -0.68 -10.88 4.38
CA ASN A 75 -0.38 -9.46 4.53
C ASN A 75 -0.96 -8.74 3.32
N SER A 76 -1.92 -7.85 3.52
CA SER A 76 -2.65 -7.26 2.41
C SER A 76 -2.71 -5.75 2.47
N ALA A 77 -2.86 -5.17 1.28
CA ALA A 77 -3.32 -3.80 1.09
C ALA A 77 -4.77 -3.89 0.62
N ALA A 78 -5.70 -3.48 1.47
CA ALA A 78 -7.09 -3.29 1.09
C ALA A 78 -7.24 -2.01 0.28
N VAL A 79 -8.14 -2.06 -0.71
CA VAL A 79 -8.59 -0.91 -1.47
C VAL A 79 -10.09 -0.77 -1.22
N ALA A 80 -10.48 0.34 -0.59
CA ALA A 80 -11.87 0.74 -0.46
C ALA A 80 -12.20 1.77 -1.55
N PHE A 81 -13.27 1.50 -2.30
CA PHE A 81 -13.64 2.25 -3.48
C PHE A 81 -14.73 3.31 -3.20
N PRO A 82 -14.86 4.34 -4.05
CA PRO A 82 -15.88 5.38 -3.92
C PRO A 82 -17.34 4.89 -3.93
N ASP A 83 -17.61 3.68 -4.40
CA ASP A 83 -18.94 3.08 -4.41
C ASP A 83 -19.22 2.19 -3.18
N GLY A 84 -18.22 1.98 -2.32
CA GLY A 84 -18.32 1.19 -1.08
C GLY A 84 -17.88 -0.27 -1.19
N HIS A 85 -17.54 -0.78 -2.38
CA HIS A 85 -16.92 -2.11 -2.49
C HIS A 85 -15.46 -2.08 -2.03
N THR A 86 -14.92 -3.27 -1.75
CA THR A 86 -13.53 -3.43 -1.32
C THR A 86 -12.84 -4.58 -2.04
N GLU A 87 -11.59 -4.35 -2.43
CA GLU A 87 -10.69 -5.36 -2.97
C GLU A 87 -9.40 -5.44 -2.13
N SER A 88 -8.52 -6.38 -2.45
CA SER A 88 -7.23 -6.49 -1.76
C SER A 88 -6.12 -7.08 -2.62
N PHE A 89 -4.95 -6.49 -2.47
CA PHE A 89 -3.69 -7.06 -2.94
C PHE A 89 -3.02 -7.80 -1.79
N GLN A 90 -2.81 -9.11 -1.97
CA GLN A 90 -2.09 -9.95 -1.01
C GLN A 90 -0.60 -9.94 -1.37
N LYS A 91 0.23 -9.51 -0.42
CA LYS A 91 1.68 -9.33 -0.59
C LYS A 91 2.35 -10.59 -1.12
N MET A 92 3.11 -10.45 -2.19
CA MET A 92 3.78 -11.60 -2.84
C MET A 92 5.14 -11.86 -2.20
N HIS A 93 5.95 -10.81 -2.03
CA HIS A 93 7.29 -10.90 -1.48
C HIS A 93 7.31 -10.51 0.00
N ARG A 94 7.09 -11.50 0.88
CA ARG A 94 7.14 -11.32 2.34
C ARG A 94 8.53 -10.87 2.81
N ALA A 95 8.59 -10.17 3.96
CA ALA A 95 9.84 -9.58 4.46
C ALA A 95 10.14 -9.96 5.92
N GLY A 96 11.34 -10.49 6.16
CA GLY A 96 11.85 -10.71 7.52
C GLY A 96 11.04 -11.75 8.30
N GLN A 97 10.65 -11.41 9.53
CA GLN A 97 9.89 -12.33 10.39
C GLN A 97 8.50 -12.65 9.84
N GLU A 98 7.90 -11.71 9.12
CA GLU A 98 6.58 -11.86 8.47
C GLU A 98 6.44 -13.20 7.73
N GLU A 99 7.47 -13.55 6.95
CA GLU A 99 7.56 -14.75 6.12
C GLU A 99 7.52 -16.06 6.92
N LYS A 100 8.10 -16.03 8.12
CA LYS A 100 8.25 -17.20 8.96
C LYS A 100 7.03 -17.40 9.84
N VAL A 101 6.51 -16.30 10.38
CA VAL A 101 5.71 -16.37 11.60
C VAL A 101 4.21 -16.31 11.41
N TRP A 102 3.70 -15.50 10.47
CA TRP A 102 2.24 -15.24 10.44
C TRP A 102 1.65 -15.08 9.05
N SER A 103 2.45 -14.80 8.01
CA SER A 103 1.90 -14.57 6.67
C SER A 103 2.21 -15.69 5.69
N VAL A 104 1.35 -15.86 4.68
CA VAL A 104 1.59 -16.63 3.45
C VAL A 104 1.66 -15.70 2.24
N PRO A 105 2.35 -16.06 1.14
CA PRO A 105 2.46 -15.19 -0.02
C PRO A 105 1.14 -15.18 -0.81
N GLY A 106 0.73 -13.99 -1.26
CA GLY A 106 -0.25 -13.85 -2.32
C GLY A 106 0.36 -14.22 -3.68
N ASN A 107 -0.50 -14.41 -4.68
CA ASN A 107 -0.09 -14.79 -6.04
C ASN A 107 -0.81 -14.03 -7.16
N THR A 108 -1.72 -13.12 -6.80
CA THR A 108 -2.59 -12.42 -7.76
C THR A 108 -2.28 -10.92 -7.74
N PRO A 109 -1.77 -10.34 -8.85
CA PRO A 109 -1.58 -8.90 -8.98
C PRO A 109 -2.92 -8.15 -8.89
N LEU A 110 -2.90 -6.90 -8.43
CA LEU A 110 -4.10 -6.05 -8.35
C LEU A 110 -3.93 -4.80 -9.21
N ILE A 111 -4.80 -4.65 -10.20
CA ILE A 111 -4.97 -3.44 -11.01
C ILE A 111 -6.44 -3.06 -10.96
N PHE A 112 -6.74 -1.79 -10.72
CA PHE A 112 -8.09 -1.26 -10.81
C PHE A 112 -8.12 0.04 -11.62
N GLU A 113 -9.29 0.34 -12.18
CA GLU A 113 -9.55 1.56 -12.93
C GLU A 113 -10.06 2.66 -12.01
N MET A 114 -9.65 3.89 -12.31
CA MET A 114 -10.09 5.11 -11.63
C MET A 114 -10.74 6.02 -12.69
N PRO A 115 -12.03 5.79 -13.02
CA PRO A 115 -12.70 6.43 -14.16
C PRO A 115 -12.81 7.95 -14.06
N GLU A 116 -12.65 8.52 -12.85
CA GLU A 116 -12.64 9.96 -12.63
C GLU A 116 -11.34 10.63 -13.12
N PHE A 117 -10.31 9.84 -13.44
CA PHE A 117 -9.01 10.32 -13.89
C PHE A 117 -8.71 9.77 -15.29
N THR A 118 -8.15 10.61 -16.15
CA THR A 118 -7.81 10.24 -17.53
C THR A 118 -6.37 9.75 -17.63
N GLY A 119 -6.20 8.53 -18.15
CA GLY A 119 -4.92 7.95 -18.51
C GLY A 119 -4.32 8.55 -19.79
N SER A 120 -3.09 8.18 -20.13
CA SER A 120 -2.41 8.67 -21.34
C SER A 120 -3.00 8.13 -22.65
N ASP A 121 -3.77 7.04 -22.60
CA ASP A 121 -4.52 6.52 -23.73
C ASP A 121 -5.90 7.20 -23.94
N GLY A 122 -6.26 8.14 -23.06
CA GLY A 122 -7.56 8.82 -23.06
C GLY A 122 -8.67 8.06 -22.34
N GLY A 123 -8.40 6.85 -21.84
CA GLY A 123 -9.30 6.05 -21.02
C GLY A 123 -9.21 6.37 -19.52
N ALA A 124 -9.80 5.50 -18.70
CA ALA A 124 -9.68 5.57 -17.25
C ALA A 124 -8.24 5.28 -16.79
N LEU A 125 -7.75 6.06 -15.82
CA LEU A 125 -6.44 5.83 -15.22
C LEU A 125 -6.42 4.47 -14.51
N LYS A 126 -5.43 3.64 -14.82
CA LYS A 126 -5.25 2.34 -14.16
C LYS A 126 -4.17 2.43 -13.08
N ALA A 127 -4.48 1.90 -11.90
CA ALA A 127 -3.58 1.86 -10.76
C ALA A 127 -3.25 0.42 -10.35
N GLY A 128 -1.96 0.11 -10.20
CA GLY A 128 -1.47 -1.15 -9.64
C GLY A 128 -1.05 -1.00 -8.17
N VAL A 129 -1.25 -2.04 -7.37
CA VAL A 129 -0.92 -2.02 -5.92
C VAL A 129 0.27 -2.93 -5.62
N SER A 130 1.20 -2.46 -4.79
CA SER A 130 2.33 -3.27 -4.28
C SER A 130 2.61 -2.95 -2.82
N ILE A 131 3.25 -3.85 -2.07
CA ILE A 131 3.52 -3.63 -0.64
C ILE A 131 5.01 -3.75 -0.35
N CYS A 132 5.61 -2.69 0.18
CA CYS A 132 6.95 -2.66 0.76
C CYS A 132 8.01 -3.40 -0.08
N ARG A 133 8.28 -4.67 0.22
CA ARG A 133 9.32 -5.43 -0.46
C ARG A 133 9.01 -5.67 -1.93
N ASP A 134 7.73 -5.84 -2.29
CA ASP A 134 7.30 -6.01 -3.68
C ASP A 134 7.85 -4.86 -4.53
N GLY A 135 7.48 -3.62 -4.21
CA GLY A 135 7.96 -2.45 -4.95
C GLY A 135 9.44 -2.13 -4.72
N HIS A 136 9.97 -2.30 -3.50
CA HIS A 136 11.35 -1.90 -3.23
C HIS A 136 12.41 -2.83 -3.80
N PHE A 137 12.12 -4.09 -4.12
CA PHE A 137 13.16 -5.06 -4.49
C PHE A 137 12.86 -5.83 -5.78
N TYR A 138 11.59 -5.95 -6.17
CA TYR A 138 11.18 -6.83 -7.26
C TYR A 138 10.51 -6.01 -8.38
N PRO A 139 11.26 -5.65 -9.42
CA PRO A 139 10.74 -4.82 -10.50
C PRO A 139 9.63 -5.49 -11.32
N GLU A 140 9.52 -6.81 -11.27
CA GLU A 140 8.67 -7.63 -12.12
C GLU A 140 7.19 -7.26 -12.00
N LEU A 141 6.72 -6.98 -10.77
CA LEU A 141 5.33 -6.62 -10.53
C LEU A 141 5.00 -5.25 -11.13
N GLY A 142 5.87 -4.26 -10.97
CA GLY A 142 5.68 -2.95 -11.60
C GLY A 142 5.74 -3.02 -13.13
N ARG A 143 6.63 -3.85 -13.68
CA ARG A 143 6.68 -4.10 -15.13
C ARG A 143 5.41 -4.76 -15.65
N TYR A 144 4.86 -5.72 -14.90
CA TYR A 144 3.58 -6.34 -15.22
C TYR A 144 2.45 -5.30 -15.23
N TYR A 145 2.40 -4.41 -14.24
CA TYR A 145 1.40 -3.34 -14.18
C TYR A 145 1.51 -2.38 -15.37
N ALA A 146 2.70 -1.89 -15.68
CA ALA A 146 2.91 -1.00 -16.83
C ALA A 146 2.55 -1.68 -18.16
N ALA A 147 2.95 -2.94 -18.36
CA ALA A 147 2.58 -3.71 -19.55
C ALA A 147 1.07 -3.97 -19.65
N SER A 148 0.36 -3.98 -18.52
CA SER A 148 -1.10 -4.10 -18.44
C SER A 148 -1.82 -2.76 -18.57
N GLY A 149 -1.10 -1.67 -18.89
CA GLY A 149 -1.65 -0.34 -19.08
C GLY A 149 -1.88 0.45 -17.79
N ALA A 150 -1.37 -0.01 -16.64
CA ALA A 150 -1.34 0.82 -15.45
C ALA A 150 -0.36 1.98 -15.64
N GLU A 151 -0.71 3.14 -15.08
CA GLU A 151 0.11 4.35 -15.12
C GLU A 151 0.40 4.88 -13.72
N LEU A 152 -0.23 4.30 -12.69
CA LEU A 152 -0.03 4.64 -11.29
C LEU A 152 0.36 3.39 -10.49
N LEU A 153 1.44 3.48 -9.72
CA LEU A 153 1.84 2.50 -8.71
C LEU A 153 1.51 3.05 -7.32
N ILE A 154 0.63 2.37 -6.61
CA ILE A 154 0.30 2.64 -5.21
C ILE A 154 1.12 1.70 -4.33
N HIS A 155 1.92 2.29 -3.44
CA HIS A 155 2.93 1.57 -2.66
C HIS A 155 2.88 1.91 -1.15
N PRO A 156 1.96 1.31 -0.39
CA PRO A 156 2.05 1.30 1.06
C PRO A 156 3.29 0.51 1.53
N THR A 157 4.01 1.05 2.52
CA THR A 157 5.21 0.42 3.05
C THR A 157 5.38 0.64 4.56
N ALA A 158 6.13 -0.27 5.17
CA ALA A 158 6.42 -0.30 6.59
C ALA A 158 7.87 -0.76 6.78
N THR A 159 8.81 0.12 6.42
CA THR A 159 10.23 -0.21 6.35
C THR A 159 11.08 0.71 7.22
N THR A 160 12.20 0.18 7.70
CA THR A 160 13.18 0.90 8.53
C THR A 160 14.52 1.07 7.80
N GLY A 161 15.38 1.96 8.26
CA GLY A 161 16.70 2.20 7.67
C GLY A 161 16.72 3.34 6.65
N ASP A 162 17.82 3.47 5.92
CA ASP A 162 18.08 4.66 5.10
C ASP A 162 17.01 4.83 4.00
N PRO A 163 16.36 6.02 3.93
CA PRO A 163 15.41 6.34 2.87
C PRO A 163 16.02 6.29 1.45
N TRP A 164 17.28 6.73 1.28
CA TRP A 164 17.82 7.09 -0.04
C TRP A 164 17.75 5.99 -1.11
N TYR A 165 18.13 4.76 -0.74
CA TYR A 165 18.11 3.64 -1.67
C TYR A 165 16.70 3.18 -2.02
N ARG A 166 15.72 3.48 -1.16
CA ARG A 166 14.32 3.07 -1.36
C ARG A 166 13.58 4.07 -2.22
N GLU A 167 13.81 5.37 -2.04
CA GLU A 167 13.27 6.36 -2.96
C GLU A 167 13.80 6.16 -4.37
N SER A 168 15.11 5.88 -4.52
CA SER A 168 15.71 5.67 -5.84
C SER A 168 15.10 4.48 -6.57
N ARG A 169 14.78 3.40 -5.85
CA ARG A 169 14.14 2.22 -6.45
C ARG A 169 12.69 2.45 -6.81
N ILE A 170 11.93 3.17 -5.98
CA ILE A 170 10.56 3.55 -6.34
C ILE A 170 10.57 4.53 -7.52
N GLY A 171 11.49 5.48 -7.54
CA GLY A 171 11.68 6.41 -8.65
C GLY A 171 12.01 5.70 -9.97
N SER A 172 12.71 4.55 -9.92
CA SER A 172 13.05 3.79 -11.12
C SER A 172 11.83 3.27 -11.90
N TYR A 173 10.67 3.07 -11.27
CA TYR A 173 9.44 2.71 -11.99
C TYR A 173 8.94 3.86 -12.87
N THR A 174 9.13 5.11 -12.43
CA THR A 174 8.81 6.30 -13.23
C THR A 174 9.69 6.35 -14.47
N ASP A 175 11.00 6.16 -14.31
CA ASP A 175 11.95 6.31 -15.42
C ASP A 175 11.89 5.11 -16.38
N ARG A 176 11.80 3.89 -15.86
CA ARG A 176 11.84 2.66 -16.67
C ARG A 176 10.49 2.34 -17.31
N ASP A 177 9.42 2.44 -16.53
CA ASP A 177 8.11 1.89 -16.90
C ASP A 177 7.07 2.99 -17.18
N GLY A 178 7.41 4.25 -16.95
CA GLY A 178 6.50 5.38 -17.13
C GLY A 178 5.42 5.49 -16.05
N LEU A 179 5.49 4.68 -14.98
CA LEU A 179 4.54 4.69 -13.88
C LEU A 179 4.76 5.91 -12.98
N ALA A 180 3.73 6.73 -12.78
CA ALA A 180 3.70 7.58 -11.59
C ALA A 180 3.70 6.68 -10.34
N ALA A 181 4.38 7.09 -9.26
CA ALA A 181 4.44 6.31 -8.04
C ALA A 181 4.04 7.14 -6.82
N VAL A 182 3.16 6.58 -6.00
CA VAL A 182 2.75 7.13 -4.70
C VAL A 182 3.18 6.14 -3.62
N THR A 183 4.07 6.59 -2.74
CA THR A 183 4.62 5.76 -1.66
C THR A 183 4.38 6.39 -0.30
N ALA A 184 3.91 5.57 0.64
CA ALA A 184 3.62 5.99 2.01
C ALA A 184 4.24 5.01 3.01
N ASN A 185 5.22 5.47 3.79
CA ASN A 185 5.84 4.70 4.86
C ASN A 185 5.26 5.09 6.22
N LEU A 186 5.29 4.15 7.19
CA LEU A 186 5.04 4.49 8.58
C LEU A 186 6.06 5.52 9.10
N TRP A 187 5.58 6.44 9.92
CA TRP A 187 6.41 7.40 10.67
C TRP A 187 6.21 7.21 12.18
N GLY A 188 7.29 7.31 12.96
CA GLY A 188 7.25 7.33 14.43
C GLY A 188 7.96 6.16 15.11
N ARG A 189 7.85 6.10 16.44
CA ARG A 189 8.28 4.94 17.23
C ARG A 189 7.10 3.97 17.36
N THR A 190 7.10 2.92 16.56
CA THR A 190 6.41 1.68 16.97
C THR A 190 7.33 0.95 17.95
N VAL A 191 6.81 0.11 18.85
CA VAL A 191 7.51 -0.55 19.99
C VAL A 191 8.82 -1.27 19.62
N ILE A 192 9.18 -1.36 18.34
CA ILE A 192 10.38 -2.01 17.81
C ILE A 192 11.51 -1.03 17.37
N ARG A 193 11.30 0.27 17.09
CA ARG A 193 12.38 1.30 16.95
C ARG A 193 11.87 2.67 16.48
N SER A 194 12.71 3.70 16.63
CA SER A 194 12.50 5.06 16.12
C SER A 194 12.62 5.16 14.60
N MET A 195 11.61 5.73 13.92
CA MET A 195 11.61 6.00 12.48
C MET A 195 11.76 7.50 12.14
N ARG A 196 12.39 7.79 11.00
CA ARG A 196 12.36 9.06 10.25
C ARG A 196 12.27 8.71 8.75
N THR A 197 11.12 8.88 8.07
CA THR A 197 10.97 8.78 6.60
C THR A 197 9.70 9.47 6.04
N ALA A 198 9.84 10.41 5.10
CA ALA A 198 8.75 11.21 4.53
C ALA A 198 7.91 10.47 3.45
N SER A 199 6.65 10.89 3.23
CA SER A 199 5.80 10.49 2.10
C SER A 199 6.15 11.28 0.83
N ARG A 200 6.12 10.65 -0.35
CA ARG A 200 6.41 11.30 -1.64
C ARG A 200 5.50 10.80 -2.77
N SER A 201 5.17 11.73 -3.67
CA SER A 201 4.55 11.47 -4.98
C SER A 201 5.54 11.87 -6.07
N THR A 202 5.77 11.00 -7.05
CA THR A 202 6.64 11.26 -8.22
C THR A 202 5.82 11.10 -9.50
N ARG A 203 5.90 12.08 -10.40
CA ARG A 203 5.11 12.15 -11.64
C ARG A 203 6.00 11.86 -12.86
N SER A 204 5.53 11.02 -13.78
CA SER A 204 6.16 10.81 -15.09
C SER A 204 5.97 12.05 -15.97
N THR A 205 7.06 12.61 -16.50
CA THR A 205 7.02 13.65 -17.55
C THR A 205 7.18 12.98 -18.91
N ARG A 206 6.08 12.54 -19.52
CA ARG A 206 6.07 12.21 -20.95
C ARG A 206 5.93 13.50 -21.75
N THR A 207 7.03 13.96 -22.34
CA THR A 207 7.07 15.10 -23.27
C THR A 207 6.30 14.76 -24.54
N ALA A 208 5.13 15.38 -24.73
CA ALA A 208 4.53 15.50 -26.05
C ALA A 208 5.39 16.44 -26.89
N THR A 209 5.95 15.93 -27.98
CA THR A 209 6.69 16.71 -28.98
C THR A 209 5.78 17.74 -29.65
N GLN A 210 5.93 19.01 -29.27
CA GLN A 210 5.70 20.15 -30.15
C GLN A 210 6.97 21.01 -30.20
N SER A 211 7.32 21.43 -31.41
CA SER A 211 8.60 22.02 -31.81
C SER A 211 8.80 23.49 -31.40
N ALA A 212 9.95 23.74 -30.74
CA ALA A 212 10.84 24.93 -30.70
C ALA A 212 10.39 26.27 -30.02
N PRO A 213 11.33 27.16 -29.58
CA PRO A 213 12.75 26.99 -29.30
C PRO A 213 13.14 27.26 -27.81
N ALA A 214 14.40 26.94 -27.51
CA ALA A 214 15.02 26.83 -26.19
C ALA A 214 14.82 28.02 -25.22
N ARG A 215 14.42 27.71 -23.98
CA ARG A 215 14.75 28.50 -22.79
C ARG A 215 14.97 27.58 -21.58
N ARG A 216 16.04 27.85 -20.83
CA ARG A 216 16.69 27.06 -19.76
C ARG A 216 15.73 26.40 -18.73
N PRO A 217 16.12 25.27 -18.10
CA PRO A 217 15.24 24.51 -17.22
C PRO A 217 15.02 25.23 -15.88
N ARG A 218 13.74 25.35 -15.47
CA ARG A 218 13.36 25.76 -14.11
C ARG A 218 12.95 24.53 -13.30
N ALA A 219 13.70 24.33 -12.21
CA ALA A 219 13.49 23.55 -11.00
C ALA A 219 12.24 22.63 -10.90
N THR A 220 12.53 21.35 -10.65
CA THR A 220 11.70 20.44 -9.85
C THR A 220 11.16 21.14 -8.60
N THR A 221 9.84 21.22 -8.47
CA THR A 221 9.20 21.74 -7.26
C THR A 221 8.96 20.57 -6.30
N THR A 222 9.79 20.50 -5.26
CA THR A 222 9.64 19.57 -4.14
C THR A 222 8.78 20.24 -3.08
N TRP A 223 7.60 19.70 -2.77
CA TRP A 223 6.83 20.12 -1.60
C TRP A 223 7.12 19.14 -0.45
N ALA A 224 7.85 19.61 0.56
CA ALA A 224 7.96 18.97 1.86
C ALA A 224 7.21 19.87 2.86
N SER A 225 6.15 19.37 3.48
CA SER A 225 5.48 20.09 4.57
C SER A 225 6.32 19.95 5.84
N ASP A 226 7.05 21.01 6.19
CA ASP A 226 7.86 21.08 7.41
C ASP A 226 7.00 21.65 8.55
N ALA A 227 6.69 20.82 9.56
CA ALA A 227 6.00 21.23 10.78
C ALA A 227 6.94 21.08 11.97
N THR A 228 7.83 22.04 12.17
CA THR A 228 8.61 22.18 13.41
C THR A 228 7.94 23.22 14.32
N ARG A 229 7.33 22.77 15.42
CA ARG A 229 7.05 23.65 16.57
C ARG A 229 7.93 23.22 17.73
N SER A 230 8.81 24.12 18.13
CA SER A 230 9.74 24.00 19.24
C SER A 230 8.99 23.89 20.57
N VAL A 231 9.40 22.94 21.41
CA VAL A 231 9.11 22.96 22.85
C VAL A 231 10.45 23.05 23.55
N ARG A 232 10.78 24.25 24.04
CA ARG A 232 11.90 24.45 24.96
C ARG A 232 11.52 23.88 26.31
N ARG A 233 12.43 23.13 26.91
CA ARG A 233 12.38 22.71 28.31
C ARG A 233 12.54 23.92 29.23
N ALA A 234 11.75 23.96 30.30
CA ALA A 234 12.14 24.41 31.62
C ALA A 234 11.92 23.22 32.57
#